data_AF-A0A538FD96-F1
#
_entry.id   AF-A0A538FD96-F1
#
_cell.length_a   1.000
_cell.length_b   1.000
_cell.length_c   1.000
_cell.angle_alpha   90.00
_cell.angle_beta   90.00
_cell.angle_gamma   90.00
#
_symmetry.space_group_name_H-M   'P 1'
#
loop_
_entity.id
_entity.type
_entity.pdbx_description
1 polymer ?
#
loop_
_entity_poly.entity_id
_entity_poly.type
_entity_poly.pdbx_seq_one_letter_code
_entity_poly.pdbx_strand_id
1 'polypeptide(L)'
;MRLGFFGHRGRVGSVLAPALEAAGHEVSGIGRGEEANLSGLGAAIDFTQPDAAAANARAALEQGVPVVVGTSGVSGEELEELDALALERSLQLLVVPNFAIGAVLMMRLGEAAAEHLPRAEIVELHHEGKKDAPSGTARATAERLPGEPPIHSVRLPGLVAHQEILLGGEGQLLTIRHDTFSREAFVPGVLLALEKLATLPPGLTVGLDRLLESP
;
A
#
# COMPACT_ATOMS: atom_id res chain seq x y z
N MET A 1 16.77 11.86 1.06
CA MET A 1 17.33 10.96 2.11
C MET A 1 17.95 9.73 1.46
N ARG A 2 18.80 8.98 2.19
CA ARG A 2 19.35 7.70 1.71
C ARG A 2 18.36 6.57 1.98
N LEU A 3 18.02 5.80 0.97
CA LEU A 3 16.97 4.78 1.00
C LEU A 3 17.53 3.39 0.69
N GLY A 4 17.12 2.39 1.45
CA GLY A 4 17.28 0.99 1.06
C GLY A 4 16.05 0.56 0.26
N PHE A 5 16.23 -0.12 -0.88
CA PHE A 5 15.10 -0.50 -1.73
C PHE A 5 15.13 -1.99 -2.10
N PHE A 6 14.35 -2.79 -1.36
CA PHE A 6 14.06 -4.17 -1.70
C PHE A 6 13.08 -4.25 -2.88
N GLY A 7 13.47 -5.00 -3.92
CA GLY A 7 12.63 -5.16 -5.12
C GLY A 7 12.77 -4.03 -6.15
N HIS A 8 13.83 -3.22 -6.07
CA HIS A 8 14.09 -2.09 -6.99
C HIS A 8 14.09 -2.45 -8.50
N ARG A 9 14.37 -3.70 -8.89
CA ARG A 9 14.33 -4.18 -10.29
C ARG A 9 12.98 -4.82 -10.69
N GLY A 10 12.05 -4.93 -9.75
CA GLY A 10 10.72 -5.48 -10.00
C GLY A 10 9.84 -4.53 -10.81
N ARG A 11 8.65 -4.99 -11.21
CA ARG A 11 7.70 -4.20 -12.05
C ARG A 11 7.35 -2.83 -11.47
N VAL A 12 7.20 -2.73 -10.15
CA VAL A 12 6.93 -1.46 -9.46
C VAL A 12 8.24 -0.73 -9.16
N GLY A 13 9.25 -1.47 -8.68
CA GLY A 13 10.57 -0.90 -8.37
C GLY A 13 11.24 -0.18 -9.55
N SER A 14 11.11 -0.70 -10.77
CA SER A 14 11.70 -0.08 -11.97
C SER A 14 11.08 1.27 -12.33
N VAL A 15 9.89 1.57 -11.83
CA VAL A 15 9.22 2.88 -11.97
C VAL A 15 9.53 3.76 -10.77
N LEU A 16 9.50 3.19 -9.56
CA LEU A 16 9.74 3.94 -8.32
C LEU A 16 11.19 4.41 -8.17
N ALA A 17 12.19 3.57 -8.46
CA ALA A 17 13.59 3.90 -8.19
C ALA A 17 14.05 5.18 -8.93
N PRO A 18 13.84 5.32 -10.25
CA PRO A 18 14.18 6.56 -10.95
C PRO A 18 13.37 7.77 -10.46
N ALA A 19 12.11 7.57 -10.07
CA ALA A 19 11.26 8.65 -9.57
C ALA A 19 11.72 9.15 -8.18
N LEU A 20 12.16 8.23 -7.32
CA LEU A 20 12.75 8.55 -6.01
C LEU A 20 14.08 9.30 -6.18
N GLU A 21 14.94 8.86 -7.11
CA GLU A 21 16.18 9.57 -7.45
C GLU A 21 15.91 10.99 -7.99
N ALA A 22 14.94 11.13 -8.89
CA ALA A 22 14.51 12.42 -9.42
C ALA A 22 13.95 13.37 -8.34
N ALA A 23 13.36 12.81 -7.28
CA ALA A 23 12.90 13.55 -6.11
C ALA A 23 14.03 13.87 -5.09
N GLY A 24 15.29 13.54 -5.41
CA GLY A 24 16.46 13.88 -4.59
C GLY A 24 16.79 12.85 -3.50
N HIS A 25 16.28 11.62 -3.62
CA HIS A 25 16.70 10.52 -2.74
C HIS A 25 17.90 9.76 -3.32
N GLU A 26 18.78 9.28 -2.45
CA GLU A 26 19.85 8.36 -2.84
C GLU A 26 19.34 6.92 -2.65
N VAL A 27 19.11 6.19 -3.74
CA VAL A 27 18.49 4.86 -3.69
C VAL A 27 19.55 3.76 -3.76
N SER A 28 19.63 2.95 -2.70
CA SER A 28 20.46 1.74 -2.64
C SER A 28 19.59 0.51 -2.86
N GLY A 29 19.61 -0.02 -4.07
CA GLY A 29 18.85 -1.22 -4.43
C GLY A 29 19.41 -2.48 -3.79
N ILE A 30 18.53 -3.33 -3.24
CA ILE A 30 18.89 -4.60 -2.60
C ILE A 30 18.30 -5.74 -3.44
N GLY A 31 19.19 -6.62 -3.91
CA GLY A 31 18.86 -7.78 -4.72
C GLY A 31 18.29 -8.94 -3.91
N ARG A 32 17.67 -9.90 -4.62
CA ARG A 32 17.12 -11.10 -3.99
C ARG A 32 18.26 -11.97 -3.45
N GLY A 33 18.21 -12.27 -2.15
CA GLY A 33 19.23 -13.10 -1.48
C GLY A 33 20.54 -12.37 -1.19
N GLU A 34 20.60 -11.06 -1.42
CA GLU A 34 21.72 -10.23 -1.00
C GLU A 34 21.56 -9.85 0.47
N GLU A 35 22.68 -9.82 1.19
CA GLU A 35 22.72 -9.32 2.56
C GLU A 35 22.54 -7.79 2.54
N ALA A 36 21.46 -7.32 3.16
CA ALA A 36 21.12 -5.90 3.16
C ALA A 36 21.94 -5.15 4.22
N ASN A 37 22.85 -4.28 3.78
CA ASN A 37 23.47 -3.29 4.68
C ASN A 37 22.62 -2.01 4.69
N LEU A 38 21.77 -1.87 5.71
CA LEU A 38 20.84 -0.76 5.86
C LEU A 38 21.33 0.27 6.89
N SER A 39 22.41 -0.02 7.61
CA SER A 39 22.91 0.81 8.69
C SER A 39 23.16 2.26 8.24
N GLY A 40 22.49 3.21 8.91
CA GLY A 40 22.61 4.65 8.62
C GLY A 40 21.77 5.15 7.45
N LEU A 41 20.93 4.31 6.84
CA LEU A 41 19.90 4.76 5.89
C LEU A 41 18.74 5.42 6.63
N GLY A 42 18.07 6.36 5.96
CA GLY A 42 16.94 7.10 6.55
C GLY A 42 15.64 6.30 6.55
N ALA A 43 15.47 5.39 5.59
CA ALA A 43 14.34 4.47 5.52
C ALA A 43 14.65 3.29 4.57
N ALA A 44 13.92 2.20 4.74
CA ALA A 44 13.84 1.09 3.79
C ALA A 44 12.46 1.05 3.12
N ILE A 45 12.41 0.58 1.87
CA ILE A 45 11.18 0.38 1.12
C ILE A 45 11.15 -1.05 0.58
N ASP A 46 10.01 -1.72 0.70
CA ASP A 46 9.80 -3.06 0.16
C ASP A 46 8.67 -3.11 -0.88
N PHE A 47 9.04 -3.51 -2.10
CA PHE A 47 8.11 -3.91 -3.17
C PHE A 47 8.57 -5.24 -3.79
N THR A 48 8.51 -6.31 -3.00
CA THR A 48 8.95 -7.66 -3.35
C THR A 48 7.78 -8.64 -3.55
N GLN A 49 7.79 -9.76 -2.83
CA GLN A 49 6.77 -10.81 -2.83
C GLN A 49 6.39 -11.12 -1.38
N PRO A 50 5.17 -11.61 -1.10
CA PRO A 50 4.71 -11.86 0.27
C PRO A 50 5.74 -12.59 1.14
N ASP A 51 6.27 -13.71 0.63
CA ASP A 51 7.25 -14.57 1.33
C ASP A 51 8.55 -13.86 1.75
N ALA A 52 8.90 -12.72 1.13
CA ALA A 52 10.13 -11.98 1.40
C ALA A 52 9.90 -10.69 2.19
N ALA A 53 8.70 -10.11 2.11
CA ALA A 53 8.43 -8.79 2.67
C ALA A 53 8.60 -8.73 4.19
N ALA A 54 8.13 -9.76 4.92
CA ALA A 54 8.27 -9.82 6.37
C ALA A 54 9.74 -9.92 6.79
N ALA A 55 10.53 -10.76 6.10
CA ALA A 55 11.96 -10.90 6.37
C ALA A 55 12.73 -9.60 6.09
N ASN A 56 12.42 -8.91 5.00
CA ASN A 56 13.05 -7.63 4.66
C ASN A 56 12.71 -6.53 5.67
N ALA A 57 11.43 -6.45 6.09
CA ALA A 57 11.00 -5.51 7.11
C ALA A 57 11.70 -5.77 8.45
N ARG A 58 11.79 -7.04 8.87
CA ARG A 58 12.53 -7.44 10.08
C ARG A 58 13.99 -7.02 10.00
N ALA A 59 14.67 -7.31 8.88
CA ALA A 59 16.08 -6.96 8.68
C ALA A 59 16.33 -5.45 8.76
N ALA A 60 15.38 -4.62 8.28
CA ALA A 60 15.46 -3.17 8.40
C ALA A 60 15.32 -2.71 9.86
N LEU A 61 14.30 -3.21 10.57
CA LEU A 61 14.03 -2.86 11.96
C LEU A 61 15.18 -3.30 12.89
N GLU A 62 15.73 -4.50 12.70
CA GLU A 62 16.90 -5.00 13.45
C GLU A 62 18.14 -4.13 13.27
N GLN A 63 18.30 -3.50 12.10
CA GLN A 63 19.39 -2.58 11.78
C GLN A 63 19.10 -1.11 12.15
N GLY A 64 17.99 -0.84 12.83
CA GLY A 64 17.67 0.51 13.28
C GLY A 64 17.01 1.41 12.22
N VAL A 65 16.43 0.83 11.15
CA VAL A 65 15.92 1.59 10.00
C VAL A 65 14.40 1.46 9.91
N PRO A 66 13.65 2.58 9.87
CA PRO A 66 12.21 2.54 9.68
C PRO A 66 11.88 2.06 8.26
N VAL A 67 10.75 1.39 8.09
CA VAL A 67 10.45 0.67 6.85
C VAL A 67 9.03 0.94 6.34
N VAL A 68 8.94 1.12 5.02
CA VAL A 68 7.69 1.26 4.26
C VAL A 68 7.48 0.01 3.41
N VAL A 69 6.42 -0.75 3.68
CA VAL A 69 6.08 -1.99 2.98
C VAL A 69 4.91 -1.74 2.04
N GLY A 70 5.16 -1.87 0.73
CA GLY A 70 4.13 -1.87 -0.31
C GLY A 70 3.75 -3.24 -0.82
N THR A 71 4.45 -4.27 -0.39
CA THR A 71 4.12 -5.65 -0.73
C THR A 71 2.85 -6.08 0.00
N SER A 72 1.83 -6.46 -0.76
CA SER A 72 0.61 -7.05 -0.23
C SER A 72 0.84 -8.48 0.25
N GLY A 73 0.05 -8.96 1.21
CA GLY A 73 -0.02 -10.39 1.57
C GLY A 73 0.86 -10.83 2.73
N VAL A 74 1.46 -9.89 3.47
CA VAL A 74 2.04 -10.17 4.80
C VAL A 74 0.92 -10.62 5.73
N SER A 75 1.13 -11.73 6.45
CA SER A 75 0.12 -12.30 7.34
C SER A 75 -0.07 -11.48 8.62
N GLY A 76 -1.20 -11.65 9.30
CA GLY A 76 -1.47 -10.97 10.57
C GLY A 76 -0.46 -11.30 11.66
N GLU A 77 -0.07 -12.57 11.77
CA GLU A 77 0.96 -13.04 12.72
C GLU A 77 2.32 -12.39 12.46
N GLU A 78 2.75 -12.33 11.19
CA GLU A 78 3.99 -11.63 10.82
C GLU A 78 3.93 -10.13 11.13
N LEU A 79 2.77 -9.49 10.91
CA LEU A 79 2.59 -8.07 11.23
C LEU A 79 2.64 -7.80 12.73
N GLU A 80 2.07 -8.67 13.56
CA GLU A 80 2.13 -8.57 15.02
C GLU A 80 3.58 -8.70 15.53
N GLU A 81 4.36 -9.64 14.98
CA GLU A 81 5.77 -9.79 15.33
C GLU A 81 6.61 -8.56 14.91
N LEU A 82 6.35 -8.03 13.72
CA LEU A 82 7.04 -6.84 13.22
C LEU A 82 6.65 -5.57 14.00
N ASP A 83 5.39 -5.45 14.42
CA ASP A 83 4.92 -4.36 15.28
C ASP A 83 5.64 -4.37 16.63
N ALA A 84 5.70 -5.54 17.28
CA ALA A 84 6.42 -5.69 18.55
C ALA A 84 7.90 -5.29 18.43
N LEU A 85 8.56 -5.71 17.35
CA LEU A 85 9.95 -5.34 17.07
C LEU A 85 10.10 -3.83 16.78
N ALA A 86 9.20 -3.25 15.99
CA ALA A 86 9.21 -1.82 15.69
C ALA A 86 9.02 -0.97 16.95
N LEU A 87 8.12 -1.38 17.86
CA LEU A 87 7.93 -0.76 19.17
C LEU A 87 9.17 -0.88 20.06
N GLU A 88 9.76 -2.07 20.16
CA GLU A 88 11.00 -2.31 20.93
C GLU A 88 12.13 -1.38 20.45
N ARG A 89 12.27 -1.23 19.14
CA ARG A 89 13.31 -0.41 18.51
C ARG A 89 12.97 1.07 18.42
N SER A 90 11.76 1.47 18.81
CA SER A 90 11.22 2.83 18.65
C SER A 90 11.29 3.32 17.19
N LEU A 91 10.94 2.46 16.24
CA LEU A 91 10.96 2.72 14.79
C LEU A 91 9.56 2.66 14.18
N GLN A 92 9.40 3.31 13.03
CA GLN A 92 8.17 3.27 12.25
C GLN A 92 8.14 2.08 11.29
N LEU A 93 7.04 1.35 11.32
CA LEU A 93 6.67 0.34 10.34
C LEU A 93 5.39 0.79 9.64
N LEU A 94 5.50 1.20 8.38
CA LEU A 94 4.35 1.64 7.59
C LEU A 94 4.01 0.60 6.53
N VAL A 95 2.82 0.02 6.61
CA VAL A 95 2.31 -0.96 5.64
C VAL A 95 1.20 -0.32 4.82
N VAL A 96 1.38 -0.22 3.51
CA VAL A 96 0.44 0.48 2.63
C VAL A 96 -0.09 -0.49 1.56
N PRO A 97 -1.38 -0.89 1.63
CA PRO A 97 -1.96 -1.84 0.69
C PRO A 97 -2.18 -1.25 -0.71
N ASN A 98 -2.25 0.09 -0.82
CA ASN A 98 -2.35 0.80 -2.08
C ASN A 98 -1.75 2.20 -1.97
N PHE A 99 -0.75 2.49 -2.80
CA PHE A 99 -0.06 3.78 -2.86
C PHE A 99 -0.70 4.80 -3.82
N ALA A 100 -1.72 4.40 -4.60
CA ALA A 100 -2.44 5.32 -5.44
C ALA A 100 -3.33 6.21 -4.57
N ILE A 101 -3.02 7.50 -4.49
CA ILE A 101 -3.79 8.48 -3.70
C ILE A 101 -5.27 8.44 -4.09
N GLY A 102 -5.58 8.31 -5.39
CA GLY A 102 -6.96 8.19 -5.88
C GLY A 102 -7.71 6.97 -5.31
N ALA A 103 -7.04 5.82 -5.14
CA ALA A 103 -7.64 4.63 -4.53
C ALA A 103 -7.95 4.87 -3.05
N VAL A 104 -7.04 5.54 -2.34
CA VAL A 104 -7.22 5.89 -0.92
C VAL A 104 -8.38 6.87 -0.75
N LEU A 105 -8.46 7.90 -1.61
CA LEU A 105 -9.58 8.83 -1.61
C LEU A 105 -10.92 8.15 -1.95
N MET A 106 -10.95 7.23 -2.92
CA MET A 106 -12.14 6.43 -3.22
C MET A 106 -12.61 5.63 -2.00
N MET A 107 -11.70 4.99 -1.27
CA MET A 107 -12.06 4.26 -0.04
C MET A 107 -12.66 5.18 1.02
N ARG A 108 -12.03 6.33 1.29
CA ARG A 108 -12.53 7.33 2.27
C ARG A 108 -13.89 7.90 1.87
N LEU A 109 -14.06 8.24 0.60
CA LEU A 109 -15.33 8.77 0.09
C LEU A 109 -16.41 7.70 0.10
N GLY A 110 -16.06 6.43 -0.17
CA GLY A 110 -16.97 5.29 -0.06
C GLY A 110 -17.44 5.06 1.36
N GLU A 111 -16.52 5.07 2.32
CA GLU A 111 -16.80 4.95 3.76
C GLU A 111 -17.75 6.07 4.23
N ALA A 112 -17.45 7.33 3.90
CA ALA A 112 -18.31 8.46 4.22
C ALA A 112 -19.68 8.38 3.54
N ALA A 113 -19.74 7.92 2.28
CA ALA A 113 -21.01 7.76 1.57
C ALA A 113 -21.86 6.62 2.17
N ALA A 114 -21.23 5.56 2.68
CA ALA A 114 -21.90 4.41 3.28
C ALA A 114 -22.65 4.76 4.57
N GLU A 115 -22.29 5.85 5.26
CA GLU A 115 -23.06 6.39 6.39
C GLU A 115 -24.48 6.81 5.98
N HIS A 116 -24.69 7.15 4.71
CA HIS A 116 -25.97 7.59 4.16
C HIS A 116 -26.62 6.55 3.23
N LEU A 117 -25.82 5.73 2.58
CA LEU A 117 -26.24 4.69 1.62
C LEU A 117 -25.62 3.34 2.01
N PRO A 118 -26.20 2.61 2.99
CA PRO A 118 -25.53 1.47 3.63
C PRO A 118 -25.50 0.19 2.79
N ARG A 119 -26.20 0.14 1.65
CA ARG A 119 -26.17 -1.02 0.74
C ARG A 119 -25.16 -0.77 -0.36
N ALA A 120 -24.00 -1.38 -0.23
CA ALA A 120 -22.90 -1.26 -1.18
C ALA A 120 -22.57 -2.58 -1.88
N GLU A 121 -22.06 -2.48 -3.11
CA GLU A 121 -21.36 -3.54 -3.83
C GLU A 121 -20.05 -2.99 -4.39
N ILE A 122 -19.04 -3.85 -4.51
CA ILE A 122 -17.74 -3.48 -5.07
C ILE A 122 -17.54 -4.24 -6.37
N VAL A 123 -17.13 -3.52 -7.42
CA VAL A 123 -16.69 -4.12 -8.68
C VAL A 123 -15.22 -3.78 -8.87
N GLU A 124 -14.34 -4.78 -8.92
CA GLU A 124 -12.92 -4.61 -9.19
C GLU A 124 -12.56 -5.24 -10.52
N LEU A 125 -11.68 -4.57 -11.27
CA LEU A 125 -11.27 -5.01 -12.59
C LEU A 125 -9.75 -4.97 -12.72
N HIS A 126 -9.17 -6.07 -13.18
CA HIS A 126 -7.72 -6.23 -13.32
C HIS A 126 -7.36 -7.00 -14.59
N HIS A 127 -6.08 -6.96 -14.97
CA HIS A 127 -5.54 -7.79 -16.04
C HIS A 127 -5.79 -9.29 -15.79
N GLU A 128 -5.91 -10.08 -16.87
CA GLU A 128 -6.17 -11.53 -16.81
C GLU A 128 -5.16 -12.33 -15.98
N GLY A 129 -3.88 -11.92 -15.99
CA GLY A 129 -2.83 -12.61 -15.24
C GLY A 129 -2.80 -12.38 -13.72
N LYS A 130 -3.76 -11.64 -13.14
CA LYS A 130 -3.79 -11.37 -11.69
C LYS A 130 -4.33 -12.61 -10.97
N LYS A 131 -3.48 -13.22 -10.12
CA LYS A 131 -3.76 -14.51 -9.48
C LYS A 131 -4.76 -14.42 -8.33
N ASP A 132 -4.73 -13.33 -7.58
CA ASP A 132 -5.61 -13.12 -6.43
C ASP A 132 -6.96 -12.52 -6.86
N ALA A 133 -8.04 -13.03 -6.27
CA ALA A 133 -9.39 -12.49 -6.36
C ALA A 133 -10.11 -12.73 -5.02
N PRO A 134 -10.82 -11.73 -4.46
CA PRO A 134 -10.78 -10.32 -4.85
C PRO A 134 -9.41 -9.68 -4.57
N SER A 135 -9.13 -8.55 -5.25
CA SER A 135 -7.89 -7.80 -5.02
C SER A 135 -7.74 -7.32 -3.56
N GLY A 136 -6.50 -7.13 -3.11
CA GLY A 136 -6.22 -6.59 -1.77
C GLY A 136 -6.88 -5.22 -1.50
N THR A 137 -6.93 -4.33 -2.50
CA THR A 137 -7.64 -3.05 -2.39
C THR A 137 -9.15 -3.25 -2.22
N ALA A 138 -9.75 -4.19 -2.94
CA ALA A 138 -11.18 -4.47 -2.81
C ALA A 138 -11.53 -5.04 -1.42
N ARG A 139 -10.67 -5.92 -0.87
CA ARG A 139 -10.82 -6.42 0.51
C ARG A 139 -10.73 -5.27 1.53
N ALA A 140 -9.68 -4.46 1.43
CA ALA A 140 -9.50 -3.29 2.31
C ALA A 140 -10.65 -2.27 2.18
N THR A 141 -11.28 -2.17 1.00
CA THR A 141 -12.46 -1.33 0.81
C THR A 141 -13.68 -1.94 1.50
N ALA A 142 -13.92 -3.24 1.33
CA ALA A 142 -15.04 -3.93 1.96
C ALA A 142 -14.98 -3.88 3.49
N GLU A 143 -13.79 -3.98 4.08
CA GLU A 143 -13.56 -3.85 5.53
C GLU A 143 -13.99 -2.50 6.11
N ARG A 144 -14.04 -1.45 5.28
CA ARG A 144 -14.48 -0.10 5.67
C ARG A 144 -15.96 0.18 5.44
N LEU A 145 -16.64 -0.71 4.72
CA LEU A 145 -18.04 -0.54 4.36
C LEU A 145 -18.92 -1.43 5.25
N PRO A 146 -20.14 -0.98 5.60
CA PRO A 146 -21.04 -1.77 6.42
C PRO A 146 -21.55 -3.02 5.69
N GLY A 147 -21.79 -4.08 6.44
CA GLY A 147 -22.59 -5.22 5.97
C GLY A 147 -21.89 -6.17 5.00
N GLU A 148 -20.56 -6.20 4.97
CA GLU A 148 -19.76 -7.12 4.15
C GLU A 148 -20.18 -7.11 2.67
N PRO A 149 -19.96 -5.98 1.96
CA PRO A 149 -20.48 -5.80 0.61
C PRO A 149 -19.95 -6.89 -0.34
N PRO A 150 -20.82 -7.45 -1.22
CA PRO A 150 -20.37 -8.35 -2.29
C PRO A 150 -19.26 -7.73 -3.13
N ILE A 151 -18.26 -8.55 -3.49
CA ILE A 151 -17.16 -8.13 -4.35
C ILE A 151 -17.20 -8.94 -5.65
N HIS A 152 -17.32 -8.23 -6.77
CA HIS A 152 -17.30 -8.78 -8.12
C HIS A 152 -15.93 -8.56 -8.75
N SER A 153 -15.26 -9.64 -9.16
CA SER A 153 -13.90 -9.59 -9.70
C SER A 153 -13.89 -9.85 -11.21
N VAL A 154 -13.53 -8.83 -11.99
CA VAL A 154 -13.40 -8.91 -13.45
C VAL A 154 -11.93 -9.07 -13.83
N ARG A 155 -11.65 -10.02 -14.74
CA ARG A 155 -10.32 -10.30 -15.27
C ARG A 155 -10.37 -10.23 -16.78
N LEU A 156 -9.85 -9.17 -17.38
CA LEU A 156 -9.88 -8.95 -18.83
C LEU A 156 -8.52 -8.49 -19.37
N PRO A 157 -8.14 -8.88 -20.59
CA PRO A 157 -6.99 -8.31 -21.28
C PRO A 157 -7.11 -6.78 -21.41
N GLY A 158 -5.99 -6.07 -21.25
CA GLY A 158 -5.90 -4.60 -21.38
C GLY A 158 -6.23 -3.79 -20.12
N LEU A 159 -6.86 -4.39 -19.11
CA LEU A 159 -7.08 -3.72 -17.83
C LEU A 159 -5.81 -3.70 -16.99
N VAL A 160 -5.67 -2.72 -16.09
CA VAL A 160 -4.53 -2.62 -15.16
C VAL A 160 -5.02 -2.88 -13.74
N ALA A 161 -5.64 -1.89 -13.12
CA ALA A 161 -6.30 -2.00 -11.82
C ALA A 161 -7.37 -0.90 -11.70
N HIS A 162 -8.61 -1.31 -11.51
CA HIS A 162 -9.78 -0.44 -11.47
C HIS A 162 -10.72 -0.90 -10.37
N GLN A 163 -11.44 0.02 -9.76
CA GLN A 163 -12.45 -0.33 -8.77
C GLN A 163 -13.60 0.68 -8.77
N GLU A 164 -14.80 0.17 -8.53
CA GLU A 164 -16.02 0.91 -8.31
C GLU A 164 -16.63 0.51 -6.97
N ILE A 165 -17.12 1.50 -6.24
CA ILE A 165 -18.03 1.32 -5.10
C ILE A 165 -19.39 1.80 -5.55
N LEU A 166 -20.37 0.90 -5.55
CA LEU A 166 -21.76 1.15 -5.93
C LEU A 166 -22.59 1.22 -4.65
N LEU A 167 -23.16 2.39 -4.32
CA LEU A 167 -24.00 2.57 -3.15
C LEU A 167 -25.44 2.89 -3.57
N GLY A 168 -26.36 1.98 -3.23
CA GLY A 168 -27.76 2.05 -3.66
C GLY A 168 -28.68 2.72 -2.63
N GLY A 169 -29.61 3.55 -3.11
CA GLY A 169 -30.71 4.11 -2.35
C GLY A 169 -32.02 4.10 -3.15
N GLU A 170 -33.16 4.33 -2.50
CA GLU A 170 -34.44 4.41 -3.22
C GLU A 170 -34.40 5.54 -4.27
N GLY A 171 -34.57 5.17 -5.55
CA GLY A 171 -34.55 6.11 -6.68
C GLY A 171 -33.18 6.70 -7.04
N GLN A 172 -32.08 6.23 -6.44
CA GLN A 172 -30.74 6.75 -6.69
C GLN A 172 -29.63 5.70 -6.60
N LEU A 173 -28.51 5.98 -7.26
CA LEU A 173 -27.27 5.21 -7.19
C LEU A 173 -26.11 6.20 -7.13
N LEU A 174 -25.22 6.02 -6.17
CA LEU A 174 -23.93 6.70 -6.14
C LEU A 174 -22.85 5.71 -6.58
N THR A 175 -22.04 6.11 -7.56
CA THR A 175 -20.87 5.34 -8.00
C THR A 175 -19.61 6.15 -7.75
N ILE A 176 -18.66 5.56 -7.03
CA ILE A 176 -17.33 6.14 -6.83
C ILE A 176 -16.33 5.23 -7.52
N ARG A 177 -15.61 5.75 -8.50
CA ARG A 177 -14.71 4.98 -9.36
C ARG A 177 -13.28 5.49 -9.29
N HIS A 178 -12.33 4.56 -9.24
CA HIS A 178 -10.91 4.83 -9.39
C HIS A 178 -10.30 3.95 -10.50
N ASP A 179 -9.50 4.56 -11.36
CA ASP A 179 -8.77 3.90 -12.45
C ASP A 179 -7.27 4.12 -12.31
N THR A 180 -6.50 3.04 -12.22
CA THR A 180 -5.04 3.08 -12.26
C THR A 180 -4.58 2.72 -13.66
N PHE A 181 -4.11 3.70 -14.44
CA PHE A 181 -3.64 3.44 -15.81
C PHE A 181 -2.22 2.90 -15.86
N SER A 182 -1.40 3.17 -14.85
CA SER A 182 0.01 2.81 -14.84
C SER A 182 0.59 2.85 -13.42
N ARG A 183 1.82 2.34 -13.25
CA ARG A 183 2.45 2.19 -11.92
C ARG A 183 2.97 3.51 -11.35
N GLU A 184 3.12 4.51 -12.21
CA GLU A 184 3.44 5.90 -11.87
C GLU A 184 2.42 6.49 -10.89
N ALA A 185 1.18 5.98 -10.88
CA ALA A 185 0.16 6.36 -9.91
C ALA A 185 0.57 6.11 -8.44
N PHE A 186 1.54 5.21 -8.20
CA PHE A 186 2.04 4.91 -6.85
C PHE A 186 3.13 5.88 -6.38
N VAL A 187 3.82 6.56 -7.31
CA VAL A 187 4.95 7.45 -7.00
C VAL A 187 4.57 8.53 -5.98
N PRO A 188 3.47 9.29 -6.15
CA PRO A 188 3.11 10.34 -5.20
C PRO A 188 2.84 9.80 -3.79
N GLY A 189 2.19 8.63 -3.69
CA GLY A 189 1.91 8.03 -2.38
C GLY A 189 3.18 7.53 -1.69
N VAL A 190 4.14 6.96 -2.43
CA VAL A 190 5.41 6.52 -1.85
C VAL A 190 6.22 7.72 -1.37
N LEU A 191 6.27 8.80 -2.15
CA LEU A 191 6.94 10.05 -1.73
C LEU A 191 6.30 10.63 -0.48
N LEU A 192 4.96 10.70 -0.43
CA LEU A 192 4.23 11.14 0.77
C LEU A 192 4.54 10.26 1.98
N ALA A 193 4.57 8.94 1.79
CA ALA A 193 4.90 7.98 2.84
C ALA A 193 6.30 8.22 3.41
N LEU A 194 7.30 8.45 2.56
CA LEU A 194 8.66 8.74 2.97
C LEU A 194 8.79 10.11 3.65
N GLU A 195 8.10 11.12 3.15
CA GLU A 195 8.10 12.47 3.71
C GLU A 195 7.54 12.48 5.15
N LYS A 196 6.42 11.78 5.38
CA LYS A 196 5.73 11.75 6.66
C LYS A 196 6.14 10.57 7.57
N LEU A 197 7.03 9.69 7.14
CA LEU A 197 7.40 8.50 7.91
C LEU A 197 7.85 8.86 9.33
N ALA A 198 8.70 9.87 9.48
CA ALA A 198 9.24 10.29 10.77
C ALA A 198 8.20 10.95 11.70
N THR A 199 7.03 11.34 11.18
CA THR A 199 5.95 11.92 12.00
C THR A 199 4.99 10.86 12.55
N LEU A 200 5.12 9.61 12.09
CA LEU A 200 4.33 8.50 12.61
C LEU A 200 4.85 8.03 13.98
N PRO A 201 3.96 7.55 14.86
CA PRO A 201 4.39 6.92 16.10
C PRO A 201 5.19 5.65 15.80
N PRO A 202 6.09 5.23 16.71
CA PRO A 202 6.72 3.91 16.62
C PRO A 202 5.68 2.78 16.56
N GLY A 203 6.07 1.67 15.94
CA GLY A 203 5.19 0.53 15.68
C GLY A 203 4.54 0.57 14.30
N LEU A 204 3.51 -0.27 14.15
CA LEU A 204 2.78 -0.49 12.92
C LEU A 204 1.75 0.63 12.68
N THR A 205 1.88 1.26 11.52
CA THR A 205 0.82 2.08 10.90
C THR A 205 0.38 1.41 9.61
N VAL A 206 -0.93 1.24 9.43
CA VAL A 206 -1.52 0.65 8.22
C VAL A 206 -2.25 1.72 7.41
N GLY A 207 -2.00 1.72 6.10
CA GLY A 207 -2.68 2.58 5.14
C GLY A 207 -2.02 3.95 4.95
N LEU A 208 -2.35 4.58 3.83
CA LEU A 208 -1.89 5.94 3.49
C LEU A 208 -2.83 7.03 4.04
N ASP A 209 -4.02 6.65 4.51
CA ASP A 209 -5.08 7.57 4.93
C ASP A 209 -4.61 8.57 5.99
N ARG A 210 -3.90 8.06 7.01
CA ARG A 210 -3.34 8.87 8.10
C ARG A 210 -2.33 9.90 7.62
N LEU A 211 -1.78 9.73 6.42
CA LEU A 211 -0.81 10.65 5.83
C LEU A 211 -1.47 11.70 4.93
N LEU A 212 -2.73 11.51 4.54
CA LEU A 212 -3.47 12.46 3.68
C LEU A 212 -4.12 13.60 4.47
N GLU A 213 -4.16 13.52 5.79
CA GLU A 213 -4.66 14.61 6.63
C GLU A 213 -3.65 15.75 6.64
N SER A 214 -4.15 16.97 6.41
CA SER A 214 -3.38 18.19 6.71
C SER A 214 -3.40 18.41 8.22
N PRO A 215 -2.30 18.91 8.82
CA PRO A 215 -2.28 19.28 10.23
C PRO A 215 -3.33 20.34 10.57
#